data_AF-A0A5M5LXZ6-F1
#
_entry.id   AF-A0A5M5LXZ6-F1
#
_cell.length_a   1.000
_cell.length_b   1.000
_cell.length_c   1.000
_cell.angle_alpha   90.00
_cell.angle_beta   90.00
_cell.angle_gamma   90.00
#
_symmetry.space_group_name_H-M   'P 1'
#
loop_
_entity.id
_entity.type
_entity.pdbx_description
1 polymer ?
#
loop_
_entity_poly.entity_id
_entity_poly.type
_entity_poly.pdbx_seq_one_letter_code
_entity_poly.pdbx_strand_id
1 'polypeptide(L)'
;MKLRLLLLLSLFQWSFSCFSVQAITTPVVYYGKVLSGGKGIANVPVTDGTQIVLTDDKGRYTISSTSNAEYIYITLPDGYNIPMKGKVPAFFQKVPAQPSKKVHFDFELTPSSTDNKKHVLVVWADPQVYFDEEMPQVQQASKDVKELLATNYQGIPAYGIVCGDIIGDINKKPSYFTPMIDAIAETEIPFFYVIGNHDLDLNVRSNEHARTTYKSYYGPTYYSFNRGDIHYVVLDDIFFIAKSYLYVGYLTEQQLQWLEQDLKQVTPGSTVVVAMHIPTYSREARRKEWGKESTMKVMNNRSHLYELLKPYNTHIMSGHEHYNENYVLADNLYEHVHAPLSTLFWQAPWACDGTPGGYAVYEFDGGKVNWYYKCVGKDKDYQFELYPVGASRNKKEAVVANVWNYDSTWKVKWYENGIDKGEMTRFSGYDPAIYEYCEKNSSTFKHKYLGADITEHLFYAVPETKDSEIRVEVTDHCGNVYTRKMQQSK
;
A
#
# COMPACT_ATOMS: atom_id res chain seq x y z
N MET A 1 49.49 16.13 -75.63
CA MET A 1 48.78 17.12 -74.78
C MET A 1 47.39 16.57 -74.46
N LYS A 2 47.12 16.32 -73.17
CA LYS A 2 45.82 16.09 -72.47
C LYS A 2 45.02 14.79 -72.70
N LEU A 3 45.42 13.78 -71.91
CA LEU A 3 44.62 12.98 -70.96
C LEU A 3 43.07 13.04 -71.07
N ARG A 4 42.42 11.89 -71.31
CA ARG A 4 41.08 11.60 -70.77
C ARG A 4 41.07 10.19 -70.16
N LEU A 5 40.77 10.19 -68.88
CA LEU A 5 40.84 9.12 -67.90
C LEU A 5 39.58 8.26 -68.01
N LEU A 6 39.73 6.95 -68.26
CA LEU A 6 38.69 5.96 -67.95
C LEU A 6 38.71 5.72 -66.44
N LEU A 7 37.62 6.06 -65.75
CA LEU A 7 37.40 5.67 -64.37
C LEU A 7 36.23 4.66 -64.34
N LEU A 8 36.57 3.37 -64.26
CA LEU A 8 35.64 2.32 -63.84
C LEU A 8 35.41 2.48 -62.32
N LEU A 9 34.22 2.90 -61.93
CA LEU A 9 33.76 2.89 -60.54
C LEU A 9 33.31 1.48 -60.17
N SER A 10 34.18 0.75 -59.46
CA SER A 10 33.83 -0.47 -58.74
C SER A 10 33.01 -0.12 -57.48
N LEU A 11 31.72 -0.36 -57.53
CA LEU A 11 30.85 -0.37 -56.35
C LEU A 11 31.12 -1.65 -55.54
N PHE A 12 32.10 -1.59 -54.63
CA PHE A 12 32.23 -2.57 -53.55
C PHE A 12 31.21 -2.18 -52.46
N GLN A 13 30.01 -2.77 -52.51
CA GLN A 13 29.09 -2.74 -51.38
C GLN A 13 29.65 -3.59 -50.24
N TRP A 14 30.27 -2.94 -49.26
CA TRP A 14 30.50 -3.53 -47.95
C TRP A 14 29.16 -3.67 -47.24
N SER A 15 28.59 -4.87 -47.30
CA SER A 15 27.46 -5.25 -46.45
C SER A 15 27.99 -5.43 -45.03
N PHE A 16 27.96 -4.36 -44.23
CA PHE A 16 28.05 -4.49 -42.78
C PHE A 16 26.78 -5.19 -42.29
N SER A 17 26.86 -6.51 -42.13
CA SER A 17 25.89 -7.25 -41.34
C SER A 17 25.95 -6.72 -39.90
N CYS A 18 25.11 -5.76 -39.58
CA CYS A 18 24.80 -5.42 -38.20
C CYS A 18 24.10 -6.63 -37.59
N PHE A 19 24.86 -7.51 -36.93
CA PHE A 19 24.28 -8.44 -35.98
C PHE A 19 23.77 -7.60 -34.82
N SER A 20 22.46 -7.32 -34.83
CA SER A 20 21.76 -6.85 -33.64
C SER A 20 21.92 -7.92 -32.57
N VAL A 21 22.73 -7.64 -31.55
CA VAL A 21 22.74 -8.42 -30.31
C VAL A 21 21.43 -8.10 -29.58
N GLN A 22 20.33 -8.69 -30.04
CA GLN A 22 19.16 -8.87 -29.20
C GLN A 22 19.55 -9.89 -28.13
N ALA A 23 19.28 -9.57 -26.87
CA ALA A 23 19.32 -10.59 -25.83
C ALA A 23 18.39 -11.73 -26.27
N ILE A 24 18.97 -12.88 -26.60
CA ILE A 24 18.21 -14.03 -27.09
C ILE A 24 17.45 -14.57 -25.88
N THR A 25 16.15 -14.24 -25.81
CA THR A 25 15.25 -14.91 -24.89
C THR A 25 15.10 -16.35 -25.37
N THR A 26 15.46 -17.30 -24.51
CA THR A 26 15.37 -18.72 -24.87
C THR A 26 14.13 -19.33 -24.25
N PRO A 27 13.41 -20.22 -24.95
CA PRO A 27 12.31 -20.96 -24.34
C PRO A 27 12.80 -21.81 -23.18
N VAL A 28 12.12 -21.71 -22.04
CA VAL A 28 12.40 -22.48 -20.82
C VAL A 28 11.10 -23.08 -20.30
N VAL A 29 11.16 -24.34 -19.86
CA VAL A 29 10.05 -24.99 -19.17
C VAL A 29 10.34 -25.02 -17.67
N TYR A 30 9.49 -24.39 -16.89
CA TYR A 30 9.51 -24.45 -15.43
C TYR A 30 8.50 -25.48 -14.95
N TYR A 31 8.87 -26.38 -14.05
CA TYR A 31 7.99 -27.46 -13.61
C TYR A 31 8.31 -27.88 -12.18
N GLY A 32 7.39 -28.58 -11.54
CA GLY A 32 7.61 -29.15 -10.21
C GLY A 32 6.28 -29.43 -9.54
N LYS A 33 6.26 -29.34 -8.21
CA LYS A 33 5.09 -29.67 -7.38
C LYS A 33 4.84 -28.66 -6.28
N VAL A 34 3.57 -28.49 -5.94
CA VAL A 34 3.14 -27.91 -4.66
C VAL A 34 2.68 -29.05 -3.76
N LEU A 35 3.28 -29.13 -2.58
CA LEU A 35 3.22 -30.28 -1.67
C LEU A 35 2.88 -29.85 -0.26
N SER A 36 2.31 -30.77 0.53
CA SER A 36 2.25 -30.68 1.99
C SER A 36 2.38 -32.06 2.63
N GLY A 37 3.39 -32.22 3.48
CA GLY A 37 3.74 -33.51 4.06
C GLY A 37 4.03 -34.56 2.98
N GLY A 38 4.60 -34.12 1.84
CA GLY A 38 4.87 -34.97 0.67
C GLY A 38 3.64 -35.34 -0.18
N LYS A 39 2.44 -34.86 0.15
CA LYS A 39 1.22 -35.03 -0.67
C LYS A 39 1.02 -33.84 -1.59
N GLY A 40 0.64 -34.08 -2.84
CA GLY A 40 0.32 -33.02 -3.79
C GLY A 40 -0.92 -32.22 -3.41
N ILE A 41 -0.86 -30.90 -3.62
CA ILE A 41 -2.00 -29.99 -3.44
C ILE A 41 -2.51 -29.57 -4.81
N ALA A 42 -3.77 -29.88 -5.10
CA ALA A 42 -4.40 -29.56 -6.38
C ALA A 42 -4.89 -28.11 -6.46
N ASN A 43 -5.02 -27.61 -7.69
CA ASN A 43 -5.60 -26.29 -8.00
C ASN A 43 -4.88 -25.10 -7.35
N VAL A 44 -3.59 -25.24 -7.00
CA VAL A 44 -2.78 -24.12 -6.54
C VAL A 44 -2.32 -23.34 -7.77
N PRO A 45 -2.60 -22.03 -7.87
CA PRO A 45 -2.04 -21.18 -8.91
C PRO A 45 -0.53 -21.06 -8.77
N VAL A 46 0.18 -21.27 -9.88
CA VAL A 46 1.65 -21.11 -10.01
C VAL A 46 1.92 -20.18 -11.19
N THR A 47 2.80 -19.20 -11.00
CA THR A 47 3.06 -18.12 -11.96
C THR A 47 4.55 -17.83 -12.11
N ASP A 48 4.91 -17.31 -13.29
CA ASP A 48 6.21 -16.71 -13.60
C ASP A 48 6.17 -15.17 -13.65
N GLY A 49 5.02 -14.56 -13.31
CA GLY A 49 4.72 -13.13 -13.43
C GLY A 49 4.10 -12.72 -14.77
N THR A 50 3.89 -13.64 -15.69
CA THR A 50 3.22 -13.37 -16.99
C THR A 50 1.97 -14.21 -17.18
N GLN A 51 1.96 -15.42 -16.63
CA GLN A 51 0.86 -16.38 -16.77
C GLN A 51 0.69 -17.20 -15.50
N ILE A 52 -0.53 -17.72 -15.31
CA ILE A 52 -0.87 -18.62 -14.20
C ILE A 52 -1.25 -20.00 -14.76
N VAL A 53 -0.70 -21.05 -14.17
CA VAL A 53 -1.14 -22.44 -14.35
C VAL A 53 -1.59 -23.02 -13.03
N LEU A 54 -2.49 -23.99 -13.05
CA LEU A 54 -2.94 -24.69 -11.85
C LEU A 54 -2.21 -26.02 -11.67
N THR A 55 -1.94 -26.39 -10.42
CA THR A 55 -1.46 -27.74 -10.11
C THR A 55 -2.53 -28.80 -10.34
N ASP A 56 -2.12 -29.99 -10.77
CA ASP A 56 -2.99 -31.15 -10.93
C ASP A 56 -3.32 -31.85 -9.58
N ASP A 57 -4.08 -32.95 -9.64
CA ASP A 57 -4.46 -33.78 -8.49
C ASP A 57 -3.28 -34.32 -7.65
N LYS A 58 -2.07 -34.34 -8.22
CA LYS A 58 -0.82 -34.75 -7.58
C LYS A 58 0.09 -33.57 -7.27
N GLY A 59 -0.43 -32.35 -7.34
CA GLY A 59 0.27 -31.11 -7.08
C GLY A 59 1.24 -30.68 -8.18
N ARG A 60 1.27 -31.36 -9.33
CA ARG A 60 2.26 -31.09 -10.40
C ARG A 60 1.83 -29.91 -11.25
N TYR A 61 2.79 -29.11 -11.69
CA TYR A 61 2.57 -28.02 -12.65
C TYR A 61 3.67 -27.97 -13.71
N THR A 62 3.40 -27.27 -14.80
CA THR A 62 4.37 -26.98 -15.86
C THR A 62 4.02 -25.64 -16.52
N ILE A 63 4.99 -24.73 -16.62
CA ILE A 63 4.89 -23.41 -17.23
C ILE A 63 5.87 -23.38 -18.42
N SER A 64 5.35 -23.07 -19.60
CA SER A 64 6.18 -22.83 -20.79
C SER A 64 6.42 -21.33 -20.92
N SER A 65 7.65 -20.89 -20.68
CA SER A 65 8.02 -19.48 -20.56
C SER A 65 9.36 -19.21 -21.27
N THR A 66 10.05 -18.16 -20.86
CA THR A 66 11.34 -17.75 -21.39
C THR A 66 12.36 -17.60 -20.27
N SER A 67 13.63 -17.51 -20.65
CA SER A 67 14.74 -17.20 -19.75
C SER A 67 14.66 -15.83 -19.08
N ASN A 68 13.64 -15.00 -19.36
CA ASN A 68 13.41 -13.71 -18.71
C ASN A 68 12.60 -13.81 -17.41
N ALA A 69 11.96 -14.95 -17.13
CA ALA A 69 11.26 -15.13 -15.86
C ALA A 69 12.24 -14.94 -14.69
N GLU A 70 11.93 -14.04 -13.76
CA GLU A 70 12.78 -13.75 -12.60
C GLU A 70 12.46 -14.68 -11.42
N TYR A 71 11.21 -15.07 -11.29
CA TYR A 71 10.69 -15.89 -10.21
C TYR A 71 9.68 -16.90 -10.73
N ILE A 72 9.60 -18.03 -10.05
CA ILE A 72 8.41 -18.90 -10.07
C ILE A 72 7.81 -18.85 -8.68
N TYR A 73 6.50 -18.65 -8.57
CA TYR A 73 5.83 -18.45 -7.29
C TYR A 73 4.38 -18.87 -7.33
N ILE A 74 3.78 -19.02 -6.15
CA ILE A 74 2.40 -19.49 -6.02
C ILE A 74 1.48 -18.39 -5.51
N THR A 75 0.20 -18.48 -5.82
CA THR A 75 -0.83 -17.86 -4.98
C THR A 75 -0.92 -18.70 -3.72
N LEU A 76 -0.47 -18.18 -2.58
CA LEU A 76 -0.42 -18.94 -1.34
C LEU A 76 -1.85 -19.31 -0.90
N PRO A 77 -2.23 -20.60 -0.89
CA PRO A 77 -3.58 -21.00 -0.48
C PRO A 77 -3.83 -20.71 1.01
N ASP A 78 -5.11 -20.59 1.36
CA ASP A 78 -5.54 -20.59 2.75
C ASP A 78 -5.33 -21.98 3.39
N GLY A 79 -5.32 -22.05 4.73
CA GLY A 79 -5.10 -23.29 5.47
C GLY A 79 -3.63 -23.70 5.59
N TYR A 80 -2.69 -22.87 5.13
CA TYR A 80 -1.24 -23.09 5.26
C TYR A 80 -0.56 -21.89 5.92
N ASN A 81 0.48 -22.18 6.69
CA ASN A 81 1.34 -21.15 7.27
C ASN A 81 2.02 -20.35 6.16
N ILE A 82 2.29 -19.06 6.40
CA ILE A 82 3.08 -18.23 5.48
C ILE A 82 4.51 -18.78 5.46
N PRO A 83 5.02 -19.29 4.32
CA PRO A 83 6.43 -19.65 4.23
C PRO A 83 7.27 -18.40 4.43
N MET A 84 8.24 -18.45 5.35
CA MET A 84 9.11 -17.30 5.67
C MET A 84 10.54 -17.62 5.28
N LYS A 85 11.25 -16.64 4.69
CA LYS A 85 12.71 -16.67 4.52
C LYS A 85 13.32 -15.60 5.41
N GLY A 86 13.86 -16.00 6.55
CA GLY A 86 14.20 -15.05 7.61
C GLY A 86 12.91 -14.45 8.17
N LYS A 87 12.71 -13.15 7.96
CA LYS A 87 11.59 -12.36 8.50
C LYS A 87 10.58 -11.89 7.44
N VAL A 88 10.78 -12.27 6.18
CA VAL A 88 9.90 -11.89 5.06
C VAL A 88 9.17 -13.11 4.48
N PRO A 89 7.92 -12.97 4.03
CA PRO A 89 7.22 -14.02 3.29
C PRO A 89 7.98 -14.46 2.03
N ALA A 90 8.00 -15.76 1.76
CA ALA A 90 8.79 -16.37 0.70
C ALA A 90 8.10 -17.61 0.11
N PHE A 91 7.02 -17.39 -0.64
CA PHE A 91 6.33 -18.41 -1.44
C PHE A 91 6.69 -18.29 -2.94
N PHE A 92 7.95 -17.93 -3.18
CA PHE A 92 8.55 -17.72 -4.49
C PHE A 92 9.98 -18.29 -4.52
N GLN A 93 10.45 -18.66 -5.71
CA GLN A 93 11.80 -19.14 -5.96
C GLN A 93 12.41 -18.36 -7.11
N LYS A 94 13.62 -17.83 -6.90
CA LYS A 94 14.34 -17.06 -7.91
C LYS A 94 14.84 -17.98 -9.02
N VAL A 95 14.60 -17.58 -10.26
CA VAL A 95 15.12 -18.27 -11.43
C VAL A 95 16.64 -18.05 -11.53
N PRO A 96 17.45 -19.11 -11.81
CA PRO A 96 18.88 -18.96 -12.04
C PRO A 96 19.16 -17.97 -13.18
N ALA A 97 20.21 -17.15 -13.07
CA ALA A 97 20.55 -16.14 -14.07
C ALA A 97 20.81 -16.71 -15.49
N GLN A 98 21.15 -18.00 -15.57
CA GLN A 98 21.31 -18.76 -16.82
C GLN A 98 20.57 -20.09 -16.67
N PRO A 99 19.24 -20.10 -16.84
CA PRO A 99 18.45 -21.31 -16.66
C PRO A 99 18.75 -22.32 -17.78
N SER A 100 18.73 -23.61 -17.45
CA SER A 100 18.70 -24.66 -18.47
C SER A 100 17.32 -24.67 -19.17
N LYS A 101 17.16 -25.46 -20.24
CA LYS A 101 15.87 -25.58 -20.95
C LYS A 101 14.71 -26.09 -20.07
N LYS A 102 15.02 -26.75 -18.96
CA LYS A 102 14.05 -27.28 -17.99
C LYS A 102 14.54 -27.03 -16.57
N VAL A 103 13.81 -26.25 -15.79
CA VAL A 103 14.18 -25.92 -14.40
C VAL A 103 13.09 -26.41 -13.46
N HIS A 104 13.50 -27.06 -12.38
CA HIS A 104 12.61 -27.67 -11.41
C HIS A 104 12.44 -26.80 -10.17
N PHE A 105 11.20 -26.61 -9.71
CA PHE A 105 10.85 -25.85 -8.53
C PHE A 105 9.72 -26.54 -7.75
N ASP A 106 10.00 -26.97 -6.53
CA ASP A 106 8.98 -27.51 -5.62
C ASP A 106 8.65 -26.51 -4.52
N PHE A 107 7.38 -26.44 -4.13
CA PHE A 107 6.91 -25.66 -2.98
C PHE A 107 6.35 -26.61 -1.93
N GLU A 108 6.95 -26.63 -0.75
CA GLU A 108 6.43 -27.40 0.40
C GLU A 108 5.70 -26.44 1.35
N LEU A 109 4.42 -26.71 1.58
CA LEU A 109 3.57 -25.93 2.47
C LEU A 109 3.27 -26.70 3.76
N THR A 110 3.40 -25.99 4.87
CA THR A 110 3.04 -26.52 6.20
C THR A 110 1.60 -26.14 6.51
N PRO A 111 0.71 -27.10 6.82
CA PRO A 111 -0.68 -26.79 7.20
C PRO A 111 -0.70 -25.84 8.41
N SER A 112 -1.61 -24.87 8.37
CA SER A 112 -1.87 -24.03 9.53
C SER A 112 -2.81 -24.75 10.48
N SER A 113 -2.54 -24.65 11.77
CA SER A 113 -3.46 -25.08 12.83
C SER A 113 -4.56 -24.06 13.12
N THR A 114 -4.49 -22.89 12.49
CA THR A 114 -5.36 -21.75 12.79
C THR A 114 -6.37 -21.56 11.67
N ASP A 115 -7.62 -21.33 12.06
CA ASP A 115 -8.68 -20.93 11.13
C ASP A 115 -8.54 -19.43 10.84
N ASN A 116 -8.42 -19.09 9.56
CA ASN A 116 -8.27 -17.71 9.09
C ASN A 116 -9.61 -17.07 8.70
N LYS A 117 -10.75 -17.75 8.89
CA LYS A 117 -12.05 -17.17 8.59
C LYS A 117 -12.28 -15.85 9.32
N LYS A 118 -11.79 -15.74 10.55
CA LYS A 118 -11.63 -14.47 11.25
C LYS A 118 -10.15 -14.14 11.32
N HIS A 119 -9.76 -12.96 10.89
CA HIS A 119 -8.38 -12.50 11.00
C HIS A 119 -8.31 -10.98 11.01
N VAL A 120 -7.16 -10.48 11.48
CA VAL A 120 -6.83 -9.06 11.50
C VAL A 120 -5.76 -8.76 10.45
N LEU A 121 -5.90 -7.65 9.76
CA LEU A 121 -4.86 -7.09 8.92
C LEU A 121 -4.43 -5.73 9.47
N VAL A 122 -3.16 -5.59 9.77
CA VAL A 122 -2.52 -4.31 10.12
C VAL A 122 -1.92 -3.73 8.85
N VAL A 123 -2.26 -2.48 8.53
CA VAL A 123 -1.74 -1.83 7.32
C VAL A 123 -0.93 -0.60 7.70
N TRP A 124 0.34 -0.64 7.31
CA TRP A 124 1.28 0.48 7.39
C TRP A 124 1.42 1.10 6.00
N ALA A 125 1.62 2.41 5.94
CA ALA A 125 1.98 3.12 4.72
C ALA A 125 3.14 4.06 5.02
N ASP A 126 4.06 4.21 4.07
CA ASP A 126 5.14 5.21 4.09
C ASP A 126 5.91 5.32 5.44
N PRO A 127 6.49 4.23 6.01
CA PRO A 127 7.42 4.35 7.13
C PRO A 127 8.66 5.17 6.80
N GLN A 128 9.10 5.14 5.54
CA GLN A 128 9.98 6.10 4.90
C GLN A 128 11.18 6.57 5.73
N VAL A 129 11.95 5.62 6.25
CA VAL A 129 13.13 5.94 7.10
C VAL A 129 14.28 6.50 6.25
N TYR A 130 14.74 7.70 6.61
CA TYR A 130 15.89 8.41 6.04
C TYR A 130 17.11 8.42 6.96
N PHE A 131 16.91 8.37 8.27
CA PHE A 131 17.97 8.55 9.28
C PHE A 131 17.88 7.53 10.42
N ASP A 132 19.03 7.23 11.04
CA ASP A 132 19.11 6.20 12.10
C ASP A 132 18.26 6.57 13.33
N GLU A 133 18.09 7.87 13.59
CA GLU A 133 17.28 8.42 14.68
C GLU A 133 15.76 8.27 14.49
N GLU A 134 15.30 7.77 13.34
CA GLU A 134 13.89 7.50 13.04
C GLU A 134 13.51 6.03 13.27
N MET A 135 14.50 5.14 13.34
CA MET A 135 14.28 3.71 13.61
C MET A 135 13.58 3.43 14.96
N PRO A 136 13.91 4.13 16.08
CA PRO A 136 13.21 3.92 17.34
C PRO A 136 11.69 4.16 17.26
N GLN A 137 11.23 5.06 16.40
CA GLN A 137 9.82 5.38 16.20
C GLN A 137 9.11 4.24 15.47
N VAL A 138 9.76 3.62 14.48
CA VAL A 138 9.26 2.40 13.83
C VAL A 138 9.14 1.25 14.83
N GLN A 139 10.16 1.05 15.68
CA GLN A 139 10.12 0.03 16.73
C GLN A 139 9.02 0.30 17.77
N GLN A 140 8.76 1.57 18.08
CA GLN A 140 7.66 1.94 18.97
C GLN A 140 6.30 1.60 18.34
N ALA A 141 6.12 1.81 17.04
CA ALA A 141 4.93 1.38 16.31
C ALA A 141 4.79 -0.14 16.31
N SER A 142 5.88 -0.89 16.11
CA SER A 142 5.85 -2.36 16.18
C SER A 142 5.41 -2.88 17.54
N LYS A 143 5.90 -2.27 18.63
CA LYS A 143 5.50 -2.62 20.00
C LYS A 143 4.02 -2.30 20.26
N ASP A 144 3.53 -1.17 19.74
CA ASP A 144 2.12 -0.80 19.83
C ASP A 144 1.21 -1.79 19.10
N VAL A 145 1.59 -2.26 17.90
CA VAL A 145 0.89 -3.34 17.20
C VAL A 145 0.85 -4.60 18.06
N LYS A 146 2.00 -5.02 18.60
CA LYS A 146 2.07 -6.23 19.43
C LYS A 146 1.18 -6.13 20.67
N GLU A 147 1.16 -4.96 21.33
CA GLU A 147 0.30 -4.70 22.50
C GLU A 147 -1.18 -4.69 22.13
N LEU A 148 -1.55 -4.05 21.02
CA LEU A 148 -2.92 -4.06 20.49
C LEU A 148 -3.39 -5.50 20.24
N LEU A 149 -2.59 -6.30 19.53
CA LEU A 149 -2.95 -7.69 19.21
C LEU A 149 -3.09 -8.54 20.47
N ALA A 150 -2.17 -8.40 21.42
CA ALA A 150 -2.22 -9.11 22.70
C ALA A 150 -3.43 -8.70 23.57
N THR A 151 -3.93 -7.48 23.44
CA THR A 151 -5.02 -6.96 24.27
C THR A 151 -6.39 -7.18 23.64
N ASN A 152 -6.52 -6.99 22.33
CA ASN A 152 -7.79 -6.93 21.63
C ASN A 152 -8.08 -8.13 20.72
N TYR A 153 -7.06 -8.90 20.34
CA TYR A 153 -7.15 -9.93 19.30
C TYR A 153 -6.54 -11.28 19.71
N GLN A 154 -6.63 -11.62 21.01
CA GLN A 154 -6.10 -12.88 21.53
C GLN A 154 -6.69 -14.10 20.80
N GLY A 155 -5.81 -14.92 20.22
CA GLY A 155 -6.21 -16.12 19.49
C GLY A 155 -6.78 -15.86 18.09
N ILE A 156 -6.85 -14.61 17.63
CA ILE A 156 -7.24 -14.26 16.27
C ILE A 156 -5.97 -14.15 15.42
N PRO A 157 -5.86 -14.86 14.27
CA PRO A 157 -4.75 -14.66 13.34
C PRO A 157 -4.59 -13.20 12.94
N ALA A 158 -3.35 -12.73 12.87
CA ALA A 158 -3.03 -11.37 12.46
C ALA A 158 -1.90 -11.36 11.42
N TYR A 159 -2.02 -10.46 10.46
CA TYR A 159 -1.09 -10.26 9.35
C TYR A 159 -0.83 -8.77 9.15
N GLY A 160 0.30 -8.43 8.54
CA GLY A 160 0.63 -7.05 8.21
C GLY A 160 0.78 -6.83 6.70
N ILE A 161 0.56 -5.61 6.23
CA ILE A 161 0.98 -5.13 4.91
C ILE A 161 1.65 -3.76 5.06
N VAL A 162 2.78 -3.55 4.39
CA VAL A 162 3.33 -2.21 4.17
C VAL A 162 3.02 -1.76 2.75
N CYS A 163 2.23 -0.70 2.60
CA CYS A 163 1.83 -0.10 1.33
C CYS A 163 2.91 0.83 0.75
N GLY A 164 4.14 0.33 0.61
CA GLY A 164 5.24 1.02 -0.06
C GLY A 164 5.94 2.12 0.76
N ASP A 165 6.97 2.69 0.14
CA ASP A 165 7.88 3.69 0.69
C ASP A 165 8.42 3.28 2.06
N ILE A 166 8.97 2.07 2.10
CA ILE A 166 9.50 1.43 3.31
C ILE A 166 10.72 2.21 3.82
N ILE A 167 11.57 2.66 2.89
CA ILE A 167 12.74 3.51 3.18
C ILE A 167 12.64 4.82 2.40
N GLY A 168 13.30 5.87 2.88
CA GLY A 168 13.18 7.20 2.28
C GLY A 168 14.08 7.48 1.07
N ASP A 169 15.23 6.81 0.97
CA ASP A 169 16.16 7.01 -0.15
C ASP A 169 17.05 5.78 -0.35
N ILE A 170 16.59 4.88 -1.22
CA ILE A 170 17.33 3.67 -1.57
C ILE A 170 18.69 3.92 -2.22
N ASN A 171 18.93 5.07 -2.87
CA ASN A 171 20.24 5.33 -3.48
C ASN A 171 21.30 5.73 -2.45
N LYS A 172 20.87 6.27 -1.31
CA LYS A 172 21.78 6.64 -0.22
C LYS A 172 21.96 5.50 0.77
N LYS A 173 20.87 4.82 1.14
CA LYS A 173 20.88 3.83 2.22
C LYS A 173 20.01 2.61 1.89
N PRO A 174 20.35 1.85 0.83
CA PRO A 174 19.61 0.62 0.48
C PRO A 174 19.68 -0.43 1.59
N SER A 175 20.72 -0.35 2.44
CA SER A 175 20.88 -1.20 3.62
C SER A 175 19.78 -1.03 4.67
N TYR A 176 18.94 0.01 4.59
CA TYR A 176 17.83 0.22 5.53
C TYR A 176 16.68 -0.78 5.38
N PHE A 177 16.60 -1.53 4.29
CA PHE A 177 15.64 -2.63 4.24
C PHE A 177 15.88 -3.68 5.33
N THR A 178 17.14 -4.00 5.68
CA THR A 178 17.44 -4.94 6.77
C THR A 178 16.90 -4.47 8.14
N PRO A 179 17.27 -3.28 8.66
CA PRO A 179 16.74 -2.81 9.94
C PRO A 179 15.23 -2.56 9.90
N MET A 180 14.65 -2.20 8.75
CA MET A 180 13.18 -2.13 8.61
C MET A 180 12.52 -3.51 8.74
N ILE A 181 13.06 -4.53 8.06
CA ILE A 181 12.61 -5.93 8.23
C ILE A 181 12.75 -6.35 9.69
N ASP A 182 13.85 -6.00 10.35
CA ASP A 182 14.06 -6.33 11.76
C ASP A 182 13.06 -5.65 12.69
N ALA A 183 12.83 -4.35 12.49
CA ALA A 183 11.89 -3.56 13.29
C ALA A 183 10.44 -4.01 13.07
N ILE A 184 10.02 -4.25 11.83
CA ILE A 184 8.67 -4.75 11.51
C ILE A 184 8.45 -6.14 12.13
N ALA A 185 9.47 -7.01 12.13
CA ALA A 185 9.35 -8.33 12.76
C ALA A 185 9.14 -8.28 14.29
N GLU A 186 9.42 -7.16 14.96
CA GLU A 186 9.09 -6.97 16.38
C GLU A 186 7.58 -6.96 16.64
N THR A 187 6.74 -6.81 15.60
CA THR A 187 5.28 -6.99 15.69
C THR A 187 4.87 -8.45 15.97
N GLU A 188 5.76 -9.41 15.73
CA GLU A 188 5.54 -10.86 15.85
C GLU A 188 4.45 -11.44 14.93
N ILE A 189 4.07 -10.70 13.88
CA ILE A 189 3.21 -11.18 12.80
C ILE A 189 3.94 -11.06 11.46
N PRO A 190 3.61 -11.90 10.46
CA PRO A 190 4.21 -11.77 9.14
C PRO A 190 3.61 -10.58 8.39
N PHE A 191 4.49 -9.77 7.79
CA PHE A 191 4.13 -8.64 6.93
C PHE A 191 4.37 -8.97 5.45
N PHE A 192 3.44 -8.56 4.59
CA PHE A 192 3.61 -8.48 3.15
C PHE A 192 4.03 -7.06 2.76
N TYR A 193 4.62 -6.93 1.58
CA TYR A 193 5.29 -5.69 1.16
C TYR A 193 4.87 -5.31 -0.25
N VAL A 194 4.37 -4.09 -0.37
CA VAL A 194 4.18 -3.36 -1.62
C VAL A 194 5.44 -2.51 -1.84
N ILE A 195 5.86 -2.36 -3.10
CA ILE A 195 6.96 -1.46 -3.46
C ILE A 195 6.42 -0.03 -3.64
N GLY A 196 7.11 0.97 -3.10
CA GLY A 196 6.82 2.38 -3.38
C GLY A 196 7.86 3.07 -4.27
N ASN A 197 7.64 4.34 -4.59
CA ASN A 197 8.57 5.13 -5.42
C ASN A 197 9.91 5.42 -4.76
N HIS A 198 9.98 5.52 -3.43
CA HIS A 198 11.23 5.69 -2.68
C HIS A 198 12.04 4.38 -2.56
N ASP A 199 11.41 3.24 -2.85
CA ASP A 199 12.02 1.91 -2.88
C ASP A 199 12.67 1.57 -4.25
N LEU A 200 12.67 2.50 -5.22
CA LEU A 200 13.18 2.28 -6.57
C LEU A 200 14.66 2.64 -6.77
N ASP A 201 15.43 1.72 -7.36
CA ASP A 201 16.76 2.02 -7.89
C ASP A 201 16.64 3.08 -9.01
N LEU A 202 17.19 4.29 -8.81
CA LEU A 202 16.99 5.41 -9.76
C LEU A 202 18.06 5.51 -10.84
N ASN A 203 19.27 5.00 -10.56
CA ASN A 203 20.41 5.09 -11.47
C ASN A 203 20.48 3.90 -12.43
N VAL A 204 19.32 3.51 -12.98
CA VAL A 204 19.17 2.37 -13.89
C VAL A 204 18.47 2.80 -15.18
N ARG A 205 18.62 1.98 -16.22
CA ARG A 205 18.20 2.34 -17.59
C ARG A 205 16.72 2.12 -17.91
N SER A 206 15.94 1.46 -17.06
CA SER A 206 14.55 1.12 -17.35
C SER A 206 13.73 0.81 -16.10
N ASN A 207 12.39 0.79 -16.27
CA ASN A 207 11.44 0.42 -15.24
C ASN A 207 11.74 -0.95 -14.62
N GLU A 208 12.05 -1.95 -15.45
CA GLU A 208 12.26 -3.33 -15.02
C GLU A 208 13.45 -3.46 -14.07
N HIS A 209 14.52 -2.69 -14.30
CA HIS A 209 15.73 -2.73 -13.49
C HIS A 209 15.59 -1.95 -12.17
N ALA A 210 14.59 -1.07 -12.06
CA ALA A 210 14.41 -0.18 -10.90
C ALA A 210 13.96 -0.89 -9.62
N ARG A 211 13.66 -2.19 -9.69
CA ARG A 211 13.26 -2.98 -8.52
C ARG A 211 14.32 -3.98 -8.06
N THR A 212 15.54 -3.91 -8.61
CA THR A 212 16.55 -4.96 -8.39
C THR A 212 16.89 -5.10 -6.91
N THR A 213 17.13 -3.97 -6.23
CA THR A 213 17.46 -3.95 -4.81
C THR A 213 16.25 -4.38 -3.99
N TYR A 214 15.06 -3.79 -4.17
CA TYR A 214 13.83 -4.21 -3.49
C TYR A 214 13.60 -5.73 -3.59
N LYS A 215 13.66 -6.27 -4.82
CA LYS A 215 13.45 -7.70 -5.10
C LYS A 215 14.46 -8.60 -4.40
N SER A 216 15.67 -8.12 -4.13
CA SER A 216 16.68 -8.89 -3.40
C SER A 216 16.33 -9.12 -1.93
N TYR A 217 15.50 -8.24 -1.35
CA TYR A 217 15.00 -8.33 0.02
C TYR A 217 13.63 -8.99 0.09
N TYR A 218 12.68 -8.57 -0.74
CA TYR A 218 11.27 -8.92 -0.59
C TYR A 218 10.72 -9.88 -1.66
N GLY A 219 11.44 -10.11 -2.76
CA GLY A 219 10.99 -10.98 -3.85
C GLY A 219 10.16 -10.24 -4.93
N PRO A 220 9.22 -10.92 -5.62
CA PRO A 220 8.45 -10.32 -6.71
C PRO A 220 7.62 -9.12 -6.23
N THR A 221 7.36 -8.17 -7.13
CA THR A 221 6.69 -6.90 -6.78
C THR A 221 5.16 -6.94 -6.91
N TYR A 222 4.62 -8.02 -7.46
CA TYR A 222 3.20 -8.32 -7.46
C TYR A 222 3.00 -9.83 -7.25
N TYR A 223 1.99 -10.18 -6.48
CA TYR A 223 1.67 -11.55 -6.08
C TYR A 223 0.29 -11.58 -5.40
N SER A 224 -0.26 -12.77 -5.18
CA SER A 224 -1.53 -12.95 -4.48
C SER A 224 -1.46 -14.04 -3.42
N PHE A 225 -2.38 -14.00 -2.45
CA PHE A 225 -2.51 -15.00 -1.40
C PHE A 225 -3.93 -15.00 -0.81
N ASN A 226 -4.33 -16.10 -0.19
CA ASN A 226 -5.67 -16.24 0.40
C ASN A 226 -5.59 -16.33 1.93
N ARG A 227 -6.45 -15.63 2.67
CA ARG A 227 -6.67 -15.86 4.11
C ARG A 227 -8.15 -15.90 4.42
N GLY A 228 -8.60 -17.04 4.97
CA GLY A 228 -10.01 -17.31 5.14
C GLY A 228 -10.76 -17.15 3.82
N ASP A 229 -11.82 -16.33 3.83
CA ASP A 229 -12.66 -16.06 2.66
C ASP A 229 -12.17 -14.87 1.81
N ILE A 230 -10.97 -14.34 2.06
CA ILE A 230 -10.42 -13.14 1.42
C ILE A 230 -9.29 -13.48 0.47
N HIS A 231 -9.35 -12.94 -0.74
CA HIS A 231 -8.27 -12.97 -1.72
C HIS A 231 -7.49 -11.65 -1.70
N TYR A 232 -6.20 -11.73 -1.42
CA TYR A 232 -5.30 -10.57 -1.36
C TYR A 232 -4.44 -10.52 -2.62
N VAL A 233 -4.33 -9.32 -3.18
CA VAL A 233 -3.50 -9.01 -4.34
C VAL A 233 -2.57 -7.86 -3.98
N VAL A 234 -1.27 -8.04 -4.18
CA VAL A 234 -0.26 -6.98 -4.10
C VAL A 234 0.13 -6.61 -5.53
N LEU A 235 0.11 -5.32 -5.86
CA LEU A 235 0.44 -4.78 -7.18
C LEU A 235 1.57 -3.74 -7.10
N ASP A 236 2.35 -3.64 -8.17
CA ASP A 236 3.37 -2.62 -8.37
C ASP A 236 2.88 -1.61 -9.41
N ASP A 237 2.34 -0.50 -8.93
CA ASP A 237 1.76 0.55 -9.75
C ASP A 237 2.72 1.72 -10.02
N ILE A 238 4.03 1.56 -9.77
CA ILE A 238 5.02 2.63 -9.93
C ILE A 238 5.77 2.51 -11.26
N PHE A 239 5.30 3.10 -12.34
CA PHE A 239 6.02 3.04 -13.61
C PHE A 239 7.15 4.07 -13.70
N PHE A 240 8.39 3.63 -13.49
CA PHE A 240 9.60 4.44 -13.56
C PHE A 240 10.01 4.80 -14.99
N ILE A 241 10.20 6.10 -15.25
CA ILE A 241 10.48 6.63 -16.60
C ILE A 241 12.00 6.66 -16.91
N ALA A 242 12.85 6.26 -15.96
CA ALA A 242 14.32 6.31 -16.12
C ALA A 242 14.87 7.71 -16.46
N LYS A 243 14.19 8.74 -15.92
CA LYS A 243 14.63 10.13 -15.97
C LYS A 243 14.67 10.71 -14.55
N SER A 244 15.82 10.60 -13.89
CA SER A 244 15.99 11.03 -12.49
C SER A 244 14.97 10.32 -11.58
N TYR A 245 14.17 11.05 -10.79
CA TYR A 245 13.14 10.50 -9.90
C TYR A 245 11.73 10.47 -10.52
N LEU A 246 11.61 10.52 -11.85
CA LEU A 246 10.30 10.57 -12.50
C LEU A 246 9.69 9.16 -12.67
N TYR A 247 8.45 9.03 -12.22
CA TYR A 247 7.58 7.88 -12.39
C TYR A 247 6.16 8.34 -12.72
N VAL A 248 5.26 7.40 -13.00
CA VAL A 248 3.82 7.62 -13.09
C VAL A 248 3.08 6.45 -12.44
N GLY A 249 1.92 6.72 -11.84
CA GLY A 249 1.04 5.67 -11.34
C GLY A 249 0.45 4.89 -12.51
N TYR A 250 0.87 3.64 -12.73
CA TYR A 250 0.48 2.87 -13.90
C TYR A 250 0.73 1.37 -13.72
N LEU A 251 -0.31 0.56 -13.94
CA LEU A 251 -0.17 -0.89 -14.04
C LEU A 251 0.23 -1.28 -15.46
N THR A 252 1.30 -2.05 -15.61
CA THR A 252 1.72 -2.55 -16.92
C THR A 252 0.69 -3.53 -17.48
N GLU A 253 0.60 -3.63 -18.81
CA GLU A 253 -0.28 -4.60 -19.47
C GLU A 253 0.01 -6.04 -19.00
N GLN A 254 1.28 -6.37 -18.79
CA GLN A 254 1.67 -7.67 -18.24
C GLN A 254 1.05 -7.93 -16.86
N GLN A 255 1.05 -6.93 -15.97
CA GLN A 255 0.43 -7.06 -14.65
C GLN A 255 -1.09 -7.16 -14.74
N LEU A 256 -1.73 -6.40 -15.64
CA LEU A 256 -3.17 -6.50 -15.88
C LEU A 256 -3.58 -7.89 -16.40
N GLN A 257 -2.83 -8.45 -17.36
CA GLN A 257 -3.06 -9.81 -17.87
C GLN A 257 -2.82 -10.89 -16.81
N TRP A 258 -1.83 -10.70 -15.94
CA TRP A 258 -1.61 -11.59 -14.80
C TRP A 258 -2.79 -11.51 -13.82
N LEU A 259 -3.23 -10.29 -13.48
CA LEU A 259 -4.36 -10.05 -12.58
C LEU A 259 -5.68 -10.62 -13.12
N GLU A 260 -5.92 -10.52 -14.43
CA GLU A 260 -7.05 -11.18 -15.10
C GLU A 260 -7.05 -12.70 -14.90
N GLN A 261 -5.89 -13.34 -14.92
CA GLN A 261 -5.75 -14.78 -14.73
C GLN A 261 -5.91 -15.18 -13.25
N ASP A 262 -5.43 -14.34 -12.35
CA ASP A 262 -5.51 -14.52 -10.90
C ASP A 262 -6.96 -14.42 -10.43
N LEU A 263 -7.64 -13.32 -10.78
CA LEU A 263 -9.03 -13.09 -10.42
C LEU A 263 -10.00 -14.10 -11.06
N LYS A 264 -9.67 -14.73 -12.19
CA LYS A 264 -10.47 -15.83 -12.76
C LYS A 264 -10.62 -17.03 -11.82
N GLN A 265 -9.73 -17.16 -10.83
CA GLN A 265 -9.80 -18.21 -9.81
C GLN A 265 -10.69 -17.82 -8.61
N VAL A 266 -11.09 -16.54 -8.52
CA VAL A 266 -11.88 -16.00 -7.43
C VAL A 266 -13.36 -16.05 -7.81
N THR A 267 -14.21 -16.48 -6.88
CA THR A 267 -15.66 -16.52 -7.12
C THR A 267 -16.22 -15.09 -7.11
N PRO A 268 -17.01 -14.67 -8.12
CA PRO A 268 -17.70 -13.38 -8.09
C PRO A 268 -18.52 -13.21 -6.79
N GLY A 269 -18.46 -12.01 -6.22
CA GLY A 269 -19.05 -11.69 -4.92
C GLY A 269 -18.15 -11.98 -3.70
N SER A 270 -17.04 -12.71 -3.87
CA SER A 270 -15.99 -12.79 -2.85
C SER A 270 -15.38 -11.42 -2.55
N THR A 271 -14.73 -11.31 -1.40
CA THR A 271 -14.01 -10.10 -1.02
C THR A 271 -12.57 -10.16 -1.49
N VAL A 272 -12.16 -9.10 -2.20
CA VAL A 272 -10.81 -8.93 -2.72
C VAL A 272 -10.17 -7.71 -2.05
N VAL A 273 -8.97 -7.88 -1.54
CA VAL A 273 -8.15 -6.77 -1.03
C VAL A 273 -7.02 -6.55 -2.01
N VAL A 274 -6.89 -5.33 -2.53
CA VAL A 274 -5.80 -4.95 -3.43
C VAL A 274 -4.90 -3.94 -2.73
N ALA A 275 -3.66 -4.31 -2.47
CA ALA A 275 -2.65 -3.41 -1.92
C ALA A 275 -1.73 -2.91 -3.05
N MET A 276 -1.63 -1.59 -3.17
CA MET A 276 -0.74 -0.88 -4.11
C MET A 276 -0.19 0.37 -3.41
N HIS A 277 0.68 1.14 -4.06
CA HIS A 277 1.30 2.29 -3.40
C HIS A 277 0.64 3.62 -3.79
N ILE A 278 0.52 3.93 -5.08
CA ILE A 278 -0.12 5.18 -5.51
C ILE A 278 -1.65 5.01 -5.48
N PRO A 279 -2.40 5.95 -4.87
CA PRO A 279 -3.85 5.89 -4.86
C PRO A 279 -4.47 5.81 -6.26
N THR A 280 -5.60 5.10 -6.35
CA THR A 280 -6.42 5.09 -7.57
C THR A 280 -7.38 6.26 -7.60
N TYR A 281 -7.61 6.96 -6.49
CA TYR A 281 -8.49 8.12 -6.43
C TYR A 281 -7.83 9.29 -5.72
N SER A 282 -8.33 10.50 -5.97
CA SER A 282 -7.71 11.74 -5.51
C SER A 282 -8.74 12.74 -4.97
N ARG A 283 -8.25 13.74 -4.22
CA ARG A 283 -9.05 14.88 -3.77
C ARG A 283 -9.57 15.70 -4.95
N GLU A 284 -8.77 15.84 -6.01
CA GLU A 284 -9.15 16.47 -7.27
C GLU A 284 -10.32 15.74 -7.94
N ALA A 285 -10.25 14.41 -8.04
CA ALA A 285 -11.32 13.57 -8.57
C ALA A 285 -12.62 13.72 -7.75
N ARG A 286 -12.53 13.74 -6.41
CA ARG A 286 -13.68 13.98 -5.51
C ARG A 286 -14.36 15.31 -5.81
N ARG A 287 -13.59 16.34 -6.18
CA ARG A 287 -14.08 17.67 -6.58
C ARG A 287 -14.47 17.77 -8.06
N LYS A 288 -14.37 16.66 -8.82
CA LYS A 288 -14.60 16.57 -10.27
C LYS A 288 -13.62 17.41 -11.10
N GLU A 289 -12.42 17.63 -10.58
CA GLU A 289 -11.34 18.40 -11.19
C GLU A 289 -10.29 17.51 -11.86
N TRP A 290 -10.74 16.50 -12.61
CA TRP A 290 -9.90 15.46 -13.23
C TRP A 290 -8.67 15.99 -13.99
N GLY A 291 -8.79 17.14 -14.66
CA GLY A 291 -7.68 17.75 -15.39
C GLY A 291 -6.56 18.33 -14.52
N LYS A 292 -6.72 18.33 -13.19
CA LYS A 292 -5.70 18.77 -12.22
C LYS A 292 -4.95 17.61 -11.55
N GLU A 293 -5.35 16.36 -11.81
CA GLU A 293 -4.66 15.20 -11.25
C GLU A 293 -3.21 15.14 -11.75
N SER A 294 -2.28 14.90 -10.82
CA SER A 294 -0.88 14.64 -11.18
C SER A 294 -0.70 13.17 -11.53
N THR A 295 -0.03 12.90 -12.65
CA THR A 295 0.26 11.53 -13.10
C THR A 295 1.15 10.75 -12.13
N MET A 296 1.83 11.43 -11.21
CA MET A 296 2.66 10.82 -10.16
C MET A 296 1.86 10.47 -8.90
N LYS A 297 0.72 11.13 -8.69
CA LYS A 297 -0.05 11.06 -7.43
C LYS A 297 -1.31 10.21 -7.54
N VAL A 298 -1.57 9.67 -8.73
CA VAL A 298 -2.74 8.84 -8.98
C VAL A 298 -2.47 7.80 -10.06
N MET A 299 -3.08 6.62 -9.94
CA MET A 299 -3.00 5.59 -10.95
C MET A 299 -3.77 5.98 -12.23
N ASN A 300 -3.05 6.16 -13.32
CA ASN A 300 -3.57 6.77 -14.55
C ASN A 300 -4.51 5.83 -15.34
N ASN A 301 -4.25 4.52 -15.33
CA ASN A 301 -5.06 3.53 -16.03
C ASN A 301 -6.07 2.80 -15.11
N ARG A 302 -6.49 3.46 -14.02
CA ARG A 302 -7.39 2.91 -12.98
C ARG A 302 -8.70 2.33 -13.48
N SER A 303 -9.24 2.83 -14.59
CA SER A 303 -10.50 2.31 -15.16
C SER A 303 -10.38 0.83 -15.51
N HIS A 304 -9.22 0.38 -15.98
CA HIS A 304 -9.00 -1.03 -16.29
C HIS A 304 -8.96 -1.88 -15.02
N LEU A 305 -8.31 -1.39 -13.96
CA LEU A 305 -8.35 -2.07 -12.67
C LEU A 305 -9.79 -2.17 -12.14
N TYR A 306 -10.56 -1.08 -12.18
CA TYR A 306 -11.93 -1.08 -11.70
C TYR A 306 -12.84 -2.05 -12.48
N GLU A 307 -12.68 -2.16 -13.80
CA GLU A 307 -13.42 -3.14 -14.60
C GLU A 307 -13.09 -4.60 -14.19
N LEU A 308 -11.82 -4.90 -13.89
CA LEU A 308 -11.42 -6.23 -13.39
C LEU A 308 -12.00 -6.53 -12.00
N LEU A 309 -12.15 -5.51 -11.15
CA LEU A 309 -12.63 -5.64 -9.77
C LEU A 309 -14.15 -5.61 -9.62
N LYS A 310 -14.87 -5.16 -10.64
CA LYS A 310 -16.34 -5.03 -10.65
C LYS A 310 -17.11 -6.26 -10.16
N PRO A 311 -16.69 -7.52 -10.41
CA PRO A 311 -17.40 -8.69 -9.92
C PRO A 311 -17.27 -8.97 -8.42
N TYR A 312 -16.42 -8.25 -7.67
CA TYR A 312 -16.04 -8.57 -6.29
C TYR A 312 -16.39 -7.45 -5.31
N ASN A 313 -16.44 -7.77 -4.01
CA ASN A 313 -16.45 -6.74 -2.97
C ASN A 313 -15.01 -6.31 -2.69
N THR A 314 -14.61 -5.12 -3.12
CA THR A 314 -13.20 -4.76 -3.19
C THR A 314 -12.82 -3.63 -2.24
N HIS A 315 -11.70 -3.83 -1.53
CA HIS A 315 -11.01 -2.82 -0.75
C HIS A 315 -9.61 -2.59 -1.34
N ILE A 316 -9.36 -1.39 -1.85
CA ILE A 316 -8.04 -0.94 -2.29
C ILE A 316 -7.34 -0.29 -1.10
N MET A 317 -6.09 -0.68 -0.83
CA MET A 317 -5.23 -0.11 0.20
C MET A 317 -4.04 0.56 -0.48
N SER A 318 -3.87 1.86 -0.24
CA SER A 318 -2.82 2.68 -0.83
C SER A 318 -2.17 3.63 0.18
N GLY A 319 -1.01 4.18 -0.16
CA GLY A 319 -0.22 5.12 0.65
C GLY A 319 0.11 6.39 -0.14
N HIS A 320 1.40 6.74 -0.22
CA HIS A 320 2.02 7.71 -1.14
C HIS A 320 1.70 9.19 -0.89
N GLU A 321 0.46 9.52 -0.56
CA GLU A 321 0.00 10.91 -0.50
C GLU A 321 0.20 11.58 0.86
N HIS A 322 0.62 10.81 1.86
CA HIS A 322 0.88 11.28 3.23
C HIS A 322 -0.35 11.90 3.94
N TYR A 323 -1.56 11.52 3.55
CA TYR A 323 -2.81 11.86 4.23
C TYR A 323 -3.67 10.60 4.44
N ASN A 324 -4.64 10.70 5.34
CA ASN A 324 -5.63 9.64 5.56
C ASN A 324 -6.96 10.00 4.87
N GLU A 325 -7.40 9.21 3.90
CA GLU A 325 -8.68 9.42 3.20
C GLU A 325 -9.34 8.08 2.88
N ASN A 326 -10.66 8.01 3.07
CA ASN A 326 -11.48 6.89 2.64
C ASN A 326 -12.41 7.33 1.50
N TYR A 327 -12.44 6.56 0.41
CA TYR A 327 -13.28 6.82 -0.75
C TYR A 327 -14.23 5.65 -1.01
N VAL A 328 -15.54 5.94 -1.04
CA VAL A 328 -16.56 5.02 -1.55
C VAL A 328 -16.70 5.28 -3.05
N LEU A 329 -16.10 4.42 -3.88
CA LEU A 329 -16.00 4.61 -5.33
C LEU A 329 -17.19 3.99 -6.08
N ALA A 330 -17.72 2.88 -5.55
CA ALA A 330 -18.97 2.23 -5.96
C ALA A 330 -19.53 1.42 -4.78
N ASP A 331 -20.73 0.85 -4.91
CA ASP A 331 -21.38 0.04 -3.86
C ASP A 331 -20.47 -1.08 -3.31
N ASN A 332 -19.63 -1.65 -4.18
CA ASN A 332 -18.71 -2.75 -3.90
C ASN A 332 -17.23 -2.40 -4.12
N LEU A 333 -16.88 -1.11 -4.18
CA LEU A 333 -15.49 -0.67 -4.39
C LEU A 333 -15.15 0.48 -3.44
N TYR A 334 -14.23 0.19 -2.53
CA TYR A 334 -13.72 1.12 -1.53
C TYR A 334 -12.22 1.32 -1.75
N GLU A 335 -11.73 2.53 -1.57
CA GLU A 335 -10.30 2.80 -1.45
C GLU A 335 -9.98 3.48 -0.12
N HIS A 336 -8.94 2.98 0.53
CA HIS A 336 -8.39 3.47 1.77
C HIS A 336 -6.97 3.99 1.50
N VAL A 337 -6.81 5.31 1.47
CA VAL A 337 -5.49 5.96 1.43
C VAL A 337 -5.04 6.16 2.87
N HIS A 338 -3.95 5.51 3.23
CA HIS A 338 -3.50 5.42 4.62
C HIS A 338 -2.56 6.57 4.94
N ALA A 339 -2.77 7.20 6.10
CA ALA A 339 -1.79 8.12 6.64
C ALA A 339 -0.41 7.45 6.79
N PRO A 340 0.67 8.22 6.56
CA PRO A 340 2.02 7.71 6.63
C PRO A 340 2.35 7.39 8.09
N LEU A 341 2.94 6.22 8.34
CA LEU A 341 3.48 5.89 9.66
C LEU A 341 4.52 6.93 10.08
N SER A 342 5.29 7.43 9.09
CA SER A 342 6.27 8.50 9.26
C SER A 342 5.67 9.88 9.50
N THR A 343 4.36 10.05 9.62
CA THR A 343 3.74 11.37 9.86
C THR A 343 4.22 12.43 8.86
N LEU A 344 4.82 13.53 9.31
CA LEU A 344 5.50 14.52 8.48
C LEU A 344 6.99 14.19 8.37
N PHE A 345 7.31 12.99 7.86
CA PHE A 345 8.68 12.49 7.71
C PHE A 345 9.45 12.53 9.04
N TRP A 346 8.82 12.01 10.09
CA TRP A 346 9.29 11.88 11.47
C TRP A 346 9.61 13.21 12.19
N GLN A 347 9.24 14.35 11.61
CA GLN A 347 9.55 15.69 12.16
C GLN A 347 8.40 16.32 12.95
N ALA A 348 7.21 15.75 12.87
CA ALA A 348 6.01 16.17 13.60
C ALA A 348 5.23 14.94 14.10
N PRO A 349 4.41 15.05 15.15
CA PRO A 349 3.61 13.92 15.62
C PRO A 349 2.35 13.66 14.78
N TRP A 350 2.05 14.53 13.80
CA TRP A 350 0.95 14.40 12.84
C TRP A 350 1.47 14.40 11.41
N ALA A 351 0.75 13.72 10.51
CA ALA A 351 0.90 13.86 9.07
C ALA A 351 0.42 15.24 8.60
N CYS A 352 0.60 15.55 7.32
CA CYS A 352 0.31 16.90 6.80
C CYS A 352 -1.16 17.31 6.97
N ASP A 353 -2.07 16.34 7.04
CA ASP A 353 -3.52 16.52 7.18
C ASP A 353 -4.00 16.56 8.65
N GLY A 354 -3.09 16.49 9.61
CA GLY A 354 -3.39 16.45 11.04
C GLY A 354 -3.69 15.06 11.60
N THR A 355 -3.58 14.00 10.80
CA THR A 355 -3.71 12.61 11.29
C THR A 355 -2.51 12.27 12.19
N PRO A 356 -2.71 11.85 13.44
CA PRO A 356 -1.60 11.43 14.32
C PRO A 356 -0.90 10.17 13.78
N GLY A 357 0.40 10.00 14.08
CA GLY A 357 1.13 8.80 13.70
C GLY A 357 0.48 7.49 14.17
N GLY A 358 0.33 6.54 13.26
CA GLY A 358 -0.52 5.37 13.44
C GLY A 358 -0.53 4.43 12.25
N TYR A 359 -1.45 3.48 12.30
CA TYR A 359 -1.67 2.47 11.26
C TYR A 359 -3.14 2.09 11.20
N ALA A 360 -3.60 1.55 10.07
CA ALA A 360 -4.97 1.05 9.96
C ALA A 360 -5.06 -0.40 10.44
N VAL A 361 -6.23 -0.77 10.96
CA VAL A 361 -6.54 -2.13 11.39
C VAL A 361 -7.85 -2.55 10.74
N TYR A 362 -7.82 -3.68 10.03
CA TYR A 362 -8.98 -4.28 9.39
C TYR A 362 -9.32 -5.59 10.10
N GLU A 363 -10.59 -5.77 10.41
CA GLU A 363 -11.14 -6.95 11.06
C GLU A 363 -12.01 -7.70 10.05
N PHE A 364 -11.57 -8.91 9.68
CA PHE A 364 -12.31 -9.77 8.77
C PHE A 364 -13.11 -10.83 9.52
N ASP A 365 -14.35 -11.06 9.09
CA ASP A 365 -15.20 -12.18 9.51
C ASP A 365 -15.90 -12.79 8.29
N GLY A 366 -15.30 -13.86 7.79
CA GLY A 366 -15.56 -14.36 6.45
C GLY A 366 -15.25 -13.28 5.41
N GLY A 367 -16.18 -13.02 4.49
CA GLY A 367 -16.04 -11.97 3.48
C GLY A 367 -16.32 -10.54 3.98
N LYS A 368 -16.72 -10.35 5.25
CA LYS A 368 -17.02 -9.00 5.77
C LYS A 368 -15.76 -8.36 6.33
N VAL A 369 -15.66 -7.04 6.20
CA VAL A 369 -14.56 -6.26 6.75
C VAL A 369 -15.09 -5.05 7.51
N ASN A 370 -14.53 -4.81 8.69
CA ASN A 370 -14.62 -3.56 9.43
C ASN A 370 -13.22 -2.96 9.52
N TRP A 371 -13.11 -1.64 9.71
CA TRP A 371 -11.80 -1.01 9.86
C TRP A 371 -11.83 0.20 10.79
N TYR A 372 -10.68 0.48 11.40
CA TYR A 372 -10.44 1.70 12.18
C TYR A 372 -8.97 2.12 12.08
N TYR A 373 -8.67 3.35 12.49
CA TYR A 373 -7.30 3.86 12.56
C TYR A 373 -6.74 3.73 13.97
N LYS A 374 -5.54 3.19 14.16
CA LYS A 374 -4.89 3.07 15.46
C LYS A 374 -3.71 4.02 15.56
N CYS A 375 -3.86 5.08 16.35
CA CYS A 375 -2.75 5.97 16.68
C CYS A 375 -1.78 5.28 17.66
N VAL A 376 -0.48 5.38 17.38
CA VAL A 376 0.57 4.81 18.24
C VAL A 376 0.53 5.50 19.62
N GLY A 377 0.53 4.72 20.69
CA GLY A 377 0.51 5.20 22.08
C GLY A 377 -0.84 5.77 22.54
N LYS A 378 -1.92 5.56 21.77
CA LYS A 378 -3.29 5.92 22.14
C LYS A 378 -4.21 4.70 22.09
N ASP A 379 -5.31 4.74 22.85
CA ASP A 379 -6.35 3.72 22.77
C ASP A 379 -7.01 3.72 21.38
N LYS A 380 -7.57 2.57 20.98
CA LYS A 380 -8.26 2.43 19.69
C LYS A 380 -9.44 3.40 19.52
N ASP A 381 -10.02 3.90 20.61
CA ASP A 381 -11.16 4.83 20.57
C ASP A 381 -10.72 6.29 20.31
N TYR A 382 -9.41 6.56 20.22
CA TYR A 382 -8.87 7.86 19.80
C TYR A 382 -8.98 7.99 18.26
N GLN A 383 -10.18 8.38 17.79
CA GLN A 383 -10.51 8.51 16.36
C GLN A 383 -10.63 9.96 15.84
N PHE A 384 -10.61 10.93 16.74
CA PHE A 384 -10.67 12.35 16.37
C PHE A 384 -10.07 13.23 17.47
N GLU A 385 -9.72 14.46 17.11
CA GLU A 385 -9.32 15.53 18.03
C GLU A 385 -10.34 16.68 18.00
N LEU A 386 -10.56 17.33 19.15
CA LEU A 386 -11.53 18.40 19.29
C LEU A 386 -10.85 19.70 19.74
N TYR A 387 -10.98 20.75 18.94
CA TYR A 387 -10.34 22.04 19.10
C TYR A 387 -11.34 23.12 19.55
N PRO A 388 -10.93 24.02 20.47
CA PRO A 388 -11.78 25.12 20.95
C PRO A 388 -12.00 26.20 19.90
N VAL A 389 -12.98 27.07 20.16
CA VAL A 389 -13.16 28.33 19.43
C VAL A 389 -11.83 29.11 19.40
N GLY A 390 -11.49 29.64 18.23
CA GLY A 390 -10.26 30.41 18.00
C GLY A 390 -9.05 29.58 17.61
N ALA A 391 -9.05 28.26 17.81
CA ALA A 391 -7.93 27.40 17.42
C ALA A 391 -7.79 27.28 15.89
N SER A 392 -8.92 27.14 15.17
CA SER A 392 -8.88 27.05 13.72
C SER A 392 -8.71 28.41 13.07
N ARG A 393 -7.71 28.53 12.19
CA ARG A 393 -7.53 29.72 11.35
C ARG A 393 -8.63 29.89 10.30
N ASN A 394 -9.23 28.77 9.86
CA ASN A 394 -10.26 28.73 8.82
C ASN A 394 -11.67 28.98 9.39
N LYS A 395 -11.88 28.65 10.68
CA LYS A 395 -13.15 28.75 11.41
C LYS A 395 -12.92 29.28 12.83
N LYS A 396 -12.60 30.57 12.94
CA LYS A 396 -12.19 31.19 14.22
C LYS A 396 -13.31 31.29 15.25
N GLU A 397 -14.55 31.31 14.77
CA GLU A 397 -15.78 31.42 15.54
C GLU A 397 -16.32 30.08 16.05
N ALA A 398 -15.71 28.97 15.64
CA ALA A 398 -16.26 27.63 15.82
C ALA A 398 -15.33 26.72 16.63
N VAL A 399 -15.92 25.75 17.32
CA VAL A 399 -15.18 24.53 17.67
C VAL A 399 -14.97 23.72 16.40
N VAL A 400 -13.84 23.00 16.32
CA VAL A 400 -13.48 22.18 15.17
C VAL A 400 -13.12 20.78 15.61
N ALA A 401 -13.64 19.76 14.93
CA ALA A 401 -13.22 18.37 15.09
C ALA A 401 -12.45 17.91 13.84
N ASN A 402 -11.29 17.29 14.02
CA ASN A 402 -10.57 16.58 12.96
C ASN A 402 -10.83 15.09 13.11
N VAL A 403 -11.56 14.49 12.16
CA VAL A 403 -12.03 13.10 12.19
C VAL A 403 -11.32 12.30 11.09
N TRP A 404 -10.05 11.97 11.28
CA TRP A 404 -9.15 11.50 10.21
C TRP A 404 -9.59 10.23 9.48
N ASN A 405 -10.26 9.27 10.13
CA ASN A 405 -10.72 8.04 9.47
C ASN A 405 -12.12 8.16 8.83
N TYR A 406 -12.63 9.38 8.69
CA TYR A 406 -13.96 9.65 8.14
C TYR A 406 -14.16 9.11 6.71
N ASP A 407 -15.34 8.55 6.47
CA ASP A 407 -15.93 8.39 5.14
C ASP A 407 -17.38 8.92 5.14
N SER A 408 -18.01 8.99 3.97
CA SER A 408 -19.33 9.59 3.80
C SER A 408 -20.48 8.89 4.55
N THR A 409 -20.25 7.72 5.13
CA THR A 409 -21.24 6.98 5.92
C THR A 409 -21.20 7.32 7.42
N TRP A 410 -20.15 8.01 7.88
CA TRP A 410 -19.97 8.40 9.28
C TRP A 410 -20.85 9.61 9.64
N LYS A 411 -21.12 9.77 10.93
CA LYS A 411 -21.89 10.91 11.47
C LYS A 411 -21.11 11.63 12.55
N VAL A 412 -21.11 12.95 12.51
CA VAL A 412 -20.42 13.80 13.50
C VAL A 412 -21.45 14.70 14.16
N LYS A 413 -21.90 14.33 15.36
CA LYS A 413 -22.89 15.08 16.16
C LYS A 413 -22.22 15.90 17.23
N TRP A 414 -22.83 17.00 17.61
CA TRP A 414 -22.36 17.82 18.73
C TRP A 414 -23.49 18.24 19.67
N TYR A 415 -23.10 18.48 20.90
CA TYR A 415 -23.96 18.91 21.99
C TYR A 415 -23.35 20.12 22.66
N GLU A 416 -24.20 21.06 23.05
CA GLU A 416 -23.84 22.24 23.83
C GLU A 416 -24.58 22.19 25.16
N ASN A 417 -23.85 22.17 26.28
CA ASN A 417 -24.41 22.06 27.63
C ASN A 417 -25.39 20.89 27.79
N GLY A 418 -25.09 19.76 27.14
CA GLY A 418 -25.91 18.55 27.15
C GLY A 418 -27.09 18.54 26.16
N ILE A 419 -27.35 19.64 25.45
CA ILE A 419 -28.43 19.74 24.45
C ILE A 419 -27.92 19.28 23.08
N ASP A 420 -28.64 18.36 22.41
CA ASP A 420 -28.34 17.93 21.04
C ASP A 420 -28.52 19.10 20.06
N LYS A 421 -27.45 19.45 19.35
CA LYS A 421 -27.42 20.55 18.38
C LYS A 421 -27.37 20.05 16.93
N GLY A 422 -27.51 18.75 16.71
CA GLY A 422 -27.46 18.12 15.39
C GLY A 422 -26.03 17.80 14.92
N GLU A 423 -25.87 17.70 13.61
CA GLU A 423 -24.58 17.36 12.98
C GLU A 423 -23.69 18.59 12.81
N MET A 424 -22.38 18.41 13.01
CA MET A 424 -21.36 19.40 12.68
C MET A 424 -21.25 19.54 11.16
N THR A 425 -20.89 20.74 10.68
CA THR A 425 -20.74 21.00 9.25
C THR A 425 -19.32 20.65 8.79
N ARG A 426 -19.20 19.76 7.80
CA ARG A 426 -17.91 19.40 7.19
C ARG A 426 -17.32 20.58 6.39
N PHE A 427 -16.00 20.74 6.42
CA PHE A 427 -15.28 21.72 5.61
C PHE A 427 -13.84 21.25 5.28
N SER A 428 -13.22 21.89 4.29
CA SER A 428 -11.79 21.71 4.01
C SER A 428 -10.98 22.86 4.61
N GLY A 429 -9.86 22.55 5.24
CA GLY A 429 -8.99 23.54 5.87
C GLY A 429 -7.74 22.91 6.44
N TYR A 430 -6.95 23.72 7.17
CA TYR A 430 -5.78 23.20 7.89
C TYR A 430 -6.21 22.69 9.26
N ASP A 431 -5.72 21.50 9.62
CA ASP A 431 -5.81 21.03 11.00
C ASP A 431 -5.06 22.01 11.94
N PRO A 432 -5.69 22.46 13.05
CA PRO A 432 -5.08 23.43 13.95
C PRO A 432 -3.73 22.98 14.54
N ALA A 433 -3.58 21.71 14.92
CA ALA A 433 -2.39 21.24 15.65
C ALA A 433 -1.16 21.18 14.74
N ILE A 434 -1.27 20.53 13.58
CA ILE A 434 -0.14 20.45 12.65
C ILE A 434 0.22 21.82 12.08
N TYR A 435 -0.77 22.68 11.82
CA TYR A 435 -0.53 24.03 11.32
C TYR A 435 0.30 24.85 12.32
N GLU A 436 -0.14 24.91 13.58
CA GLU A 436 0.58 25.64 14.63
C GLU A 436 1.97 25.05 14.89
N TYR A 437 2.10 23.72 14.83
CA TYR A 437 3.39 23.05 14.96
C TYR A 437 4.37 23.44 13.85
N CYS A 438 3.93 23.44 12.59
CA CYS A 438 4.76 23.84 11.45
C CYS A 438 5.16 25.33 11.52
N GLU A 439 4.25 26.23 11.89
CA GLU A 439 4.58 27.66 12.06
C GLU A 439 5.69 27.87 13.09
N LYS A 440 5.67 27.12 14.19
CA LYS A 440 6.67 27.24 15.26
C LYS A 440 7.98 26.52 14.95
N ASN A 441 7.92 25.36 14.29
CA ASN A 441 9.06 24.43 14.23
C ASN A 441 9.65 24.22 12.83
N SER A 442 9.02 24.68 11.75
CA SER A 442 9.50 24.39 10.37
C SER A 442 10.95 24.80 10.09
N SER A 443 11.48 25.79 10.81
CA SER A 443 12.90 26.19 10.72
C SER A 443 13.89 25.10 11.14
N THR A 444 13.48 24.13 11.97
CA THR A 444 14.31 23.02 12.46
C THR A 444 14.20 21.76 11.60
N PHE A 445 13.27 21.73 10.64
CA PHE A 445 13.03 20.57 9.79
C PHE A 445 14.23 20.27 8.88
N LYS A 446 14.59 18.98 8.80
CA LYS A 446 15.53 18.44 7.81
C LYS A 446 14.96 18.53 6.40
N HIS A 447 13.67 18.26 6.24
CA HIS A 447 12.93 18.39 4.98
C HIS A 447 12.11 19.69 4.97
N LYS A 448 12.78 20.82 4.68
CA LYS A 448 12.21 22.18 4.78
C LYS A 448 11.04 22.51 3.86
N TYR A 449 10.79 21.67 2.85
CA TYR A 449 9.69 21.84 1.91
C TYR A 449 8.35 21.27 2.42
N LEU A 450 8.38 20.57 3.57
CA LEU A 450 7.20 19.97 4.18
C LEU A 450 6.49 20.94 5.12
N GLY A 451 5.18 20.77 5.24
CA GLY A 451 4.33 21.54 6.15
C GLY A 451 2.93 20.94 6.24
N ALA A 452 2.06 21.62 6.99
CA ALA A 452 0.64 21.31 7.03
C ALA A 452 0.02 21.49 5.63
N ASP A 453 -0.92 20.61 5.30
CA ASP A 453 -1.71 20.66 4.07
C ASP A 453 -3.22 20.74 4.40
N ILE A 454 -4.02 21.10 3.41
CA ILE A 454 -5.47 21.12 3.51
C ILE A 454 -5.96 19.69 3.65
N THR A 455 -6.80 19.44 4.66
CA THR A 455 -7.54 18.19 4.80
C THR A 455 -9.03 18.37 4.53
N GLU A 456 -9.71 17.29 4.19
CA GLU A 456 -11.15 17.26 3.91
C GLU A 456 -11.99 16.57 4.99
N HIS A 457 -11.38 16.24 6.13
CA HIS A 457 -12.00 15.54 7.26
C HIS A 457 -12.17 16.42 8.52
N LEU A 458 -12.29 17.73 8.32
CA LEU A 458 -12.64 18.69 9.39
C LEU A 458 -14.15 18.97 9.46
N PHE A 459 -14.63 19.18 10.68
CA PHE A 459 -16.02 19.50 11.00
C PHE A 459 -16.06 20.68 11.95
N TYR A 460 -17.00 21.61 11.76
CA TYR A 460 -17.14 22.77 12.65
C TYR A 460 -18.56 22.94 13.16
N ALA A 461 -18.67 23.55 14.34
CA ALA A 461 -19.91 24.00 14.94
C ALA A 461 -19.69 25.31 15.70
N VAL A 462 -20.64 26.23 15.64
CA VAL A 462 -20.55 27.54 16.30
C VAL A 462 -21.37 27.49 17.59
N PRO A 463 -20.75 27.50 18.78
CA PRO A 463 -21.48 27.53 20.04
C PRO A 463 -22.36 28.78 20.17
N GLU A 464 -23.52 28.64 20.78
CA GLU A 464 -24.42 29.77 21.09
C GLU A 464 -23.87 30.60 22.26
N THR A 465 -23.10 29.97 23.15
CA THR A 465 -22.56 30.58 24.37
C THR A 465 -21.04 30.44 24.45
N LYS A 466 -20.37 31.48 24.96
CA LYS A 466 -18.90 31.53 25.11
C LYS A 466 -18.35 30.59 26.18
N ASP A 467 -19.16 30.24 27.19
CA ASP A 467 -18.79 29.37 28.31
C ASP A 467 -19.67 28.11 28.29
N SER A 468 -19.48 27.29 27.27
CA SER A 468 -20.24 26.06 27.03
C SER A 468 -19.39 24.81 27.25
N GLU A 469 -20.00 23.79 27.85
CA GLU A 469 -19.50 22.41 27.69
C GLU A 469 -19.87 21.95 26.29
N ILE A 470 -18.86 21.64 25.49
CA ILE A 470 -19.02 21.06 24.16
C ILE A 470 -18.71 19.59 24.23
N ARG A 471 -19.60 18.77 23.66
CA ARG A 471 -19.40 17.34 23.48
C ARG A 471 -19.62 16.98 22.03
N VAL A 472 -18.70 16.23 21.45
CA VAL A 472 -18.80 15.71 20.09
C VAL A 472 -18.84 14.19 20.14
N GLU A 473 -19.77 13.61 19.38
CA GLU A 473 -19.91 12.18 19.14
C GLU A 473 -19.69 11.89 17.66
N VAL A 474 -18.70 11.06 17.36
CA VAL A 474 -18.44 10.55 16.02
C VAL A 474 -18.92 9.10 15.96
N THR A 475 -19.80 8.78 15.01
CA THR A 475 -20.27 7.42 14.76
C THR A 475 -19.71 6.90 13.44
N ASP A 476 -19.02 5.75 13.47
CA ASP A 476 -18.46 5.13 12.25
C ASP A 476 -19.48 4.28 11.47
N HIS A 477 -19.03 3.71 10.34
CA HIS A 477 -19.82 2.83 9.47
C HIS A 477 -20.34 1.56 10.18
N CYS A 478 -19.69 1.16 11.29
CA CYS A 478 -20.09 0.01 12.12
C CYS A 478 -21.06 0.41 13.25
N GLY A 479 -21.28 1.70 13.48
CA GLY A 479 -22.10 2.20 14.58
C GLY A 479 -21.34 2.35 15.91
N ASN A 480 -20.01 2.23 15.92
CA ASN A 480 -19.22 2.55 17.12
C ASN A 480 -19.25 4.06 17.35
N VAL A 481 -19.35 4.49 18.61
CA VAL A 481 -19.45 5.90 18.99
C VAL A 481 -18.21 6.34 19.76
N TYR A 482 -17.47 7.28 19.20
CA TYR A 482 -16.31 7.92 19.82
C TYR A 482 -16.71 9.28 20.37
N THR A 483 -16.39 9.57 21.63
CA THR A 483 -16.83 10.81 22.30
C THR A 483 -15.66 11.62 22.83
N ARG A 484 -15.69 12.94 22.61
CA ARG A 484 -14.85 13.91 23.33
C ARG A 484 -15.68 15.02 23.92
N LYS A 485 -15.19 15.57 25.03
CA LYS A 485 -15.76 16.73 25.72
C LYS A 485 -14.70 17.78 25.96
N MET A 486 -15.11 19.03 25.99
CA MET A 486 -14.27 20.19 26.27
C MET A 486 -15.13 21.31 26.87
N GLN A 487 -14.63 21.97 27.91
CA GLN A 487 -15.19 23.24 28.38
C GLN A 487 -14.58 24.40 27.56
N GLN A 488 -15.41 25.24 26.95
CA GLN A 488 -14.92 26.47 26.32
C GLN A 488 -14.43 27.46 27.37
N SER A 489 -13.30 28.13 27.08
CA SER A 489 -12.81 29.24 27.90
C SER A 489 -13.67 30.49 27.68
N LYS A 490 -13.90 31.24 28.76
CA LYS A 490 -14.66 32.51 28.76
C LYS A 490 -14.15 33.58 27.80
#